data_AF-A0A3M0XFV7-F1
#
_entry.id   AF-A0A3M0XFV7-F1
#
_cell.length_a   1.000
_cell.length_b   1.000
_cell.length_c   1.000
_cell.angle_alpha   90.00
_cell.angle_beta   90.00
_cell.angle_gamma   90.00
#
_symmetry.space_group_name_H-M   'P 1'
#
loop_
_entity.id
_entity.type
_entity.pdbx_description
1 polymer ?
#
loop_
_entity_poly.entity_id
_entity_poly.type
_entity_poly.pdbx_seq_one_letter_code
_entity_poly.pdbx_strand_id
1 'polypeptide(L)'
;ISTIDYVITSPPYPTEKDYTRNTRLELVYLGFVHDRRSLRRIKQQMIRSHSKGIYKSDSDGALVADIPYIKVIADELREKIKTKTYGFAKLYPRIIEEYFGGMYRHLLALSRVIRPGGKAAYVVGEQRTYLQTFTPTGTILARLAERPEVGFRTDDVLVWRVRQGTTGSGDTIKEEIVILEKV
;
A
#
# COMPACT_ATOMS: atom_id res chain seq x y z
N ILE A 1 9.25 25.53 1.01
CA ILE A 1 8.06 26.01 1.75
C ILE A 1 7.20 24.77 2.03
N SER A 2 7.06 24.36 3.29
CA SER A 2 6.07 23.36 3.69
C SER A 2 4.74 24.06 3.90
N THR A 3 3.74 23.75 3.06
CA THR A 3 2.48 24.49 2.96
C THR A 3 1.26 23.66 3.34
N ILE A 4 1.44 22.38 3.65
CA ILE A 4 0.32 21.47 3.91
C ILE A 4 0.14 21.32 5.42
N ASP A 5 -1.03 21.72 5.92
CA ASP A 5 -1.41 21.57 7.33
C ASP A 5 -1.98 20.17 7.61
N TYR A 6 -2.80 19.64 6.69
CA TYR A 6 -3.54 18.39 6.86
C TYR A 6 -3.56 17.57 5.57
N VAL A 7 -3.43 16.25 5.70
CA VAL A 7 -3.68 15.27 4.63
C VAL A 7 -4.70 14.26 5.11
N ILE A 8 -5.73 13.99 4.32
CA ILE A 8 -6.69 12.92 4.58
C ILE A 8 -6.82 12.12 3.29
N THR A 9 -6.52 10.82 3.34
CA THR A 9 -6.48 9.99 2.12
C THR A 9 -6.73 8.51 2.40
N SER A 10 -7.10 7.77 1.36
CA SER A 10 -7.17 6.31 1.34
C SER A 10 -6.26 5.78 0.22
N PRO A 11 -5.03 5.36 0.52
CA PRO A 11 -4.13 4.81 -0.49
C PRO A 11 -4.71 3.49 -1.03
N PRO A 12 -4.28 3.02 -2.22
CA PRO A 12 -4.78 1.77 -2.77
C PRO A 12 -4.44 0.59 -1.86
N TYR A 13 -5.41 -0.24 -1.48
CA TYR A 13 -5.14 -1.37 -0.58
C TYR A 13 -4.50 -2.53 -1.34
N PRO A 14 -3.53 -3.26 -0.76
CA PRO A 14 -2.88 -4.38 -1.43
C PRO A 14 -3.82 -5.60 -1.46
N THR A 15 -4.76 -5.60 -2.41
CA THR A 15 -5.97 -6.44 -2.42
C THR A 15 -6.32 -7.01 -3.80
N GLU A 16 -5.36 -7.06 -4.73
CA GLU A 16 -5.59 -7.46 -6.13
C GLU A 16 -6.57 -6.56 -6.92
N LYS A 17 -6.95 -5.41 -6.38
CA LYS A 17 -7.80 -4.43 -7.06
C LYS A 17 -6.97 -3.50 -7.96
N ASP A 18 -7.25 -3.56 -9.26
CA ASP A 18 -6.70 -2.65 -10.27
C ASP A 18 -7.65 -1.46 -10.47
N TYR A 19 -7.38 -0.35 -9.77
CA TYR A 19 -8.22 0.86 -9.84
C TYR A 19 -8.31 1.43 -11.25
N THR A 20 -7.28 1.27 -12.09
CA THR A 20 -7.30 1.75 -13.48
C THR A 20 -8.27 0.99 -14.36
N ARG A 21 -8.73 -0.19 -13.94
CA ARG A 21 -9.82 -0.90 -14.61
C ARG A 21 -11.18 -0.29 -14.27
N ASN A 22 -11.37 0.13 -13.03
CA ASN A 22 -12.65 0.68 -12.57
C ASN A 22 -12.88 2.07 -13.15
N THR A 23 -11.83 2.90 -13.21
CA THR A 23 -11.90 4.27 -13.73
C THR A 23 -11.50 4.38 -15.20
N ARG A 24 -11.51 3.26 -15.94
CA ARG A 24 -10.93 3.23 -17.30
C ARG A 24 -11.71 4.11 -18.26
N LEU A 25 -13.04 4.13 -18.14
CA LEU A 25 -13.91 4.92 -19.01
C LEU A 25 -13.64 6.41 -18.79
N GLU A 26 -13.54 6.83 -17.54
CA GLU A 26 -13.24 8.20 -17.13
C GLU A 26 -11.85 8.62 -17.61
N LEU A 27 -10.86 7.75 -17.47
CA LEU A 27 -9.50 8.01 -17.97
C LEU A 27 -9.45 8.18 -19.49
N VAL A 28 -10.28 7.44 -20.24
CA VAL A 28 -10.39 7.60 -21.71
C VAL A 28 -11.15 8.88 -22.06
N TYR A 29 -12.30 9.10 -21.42
CA TYR A 29 -13.17 10.25 -21.65
C TYR A 29 -12.45 11.58 -21.39
N LEU A 30 -11.64 11.65 -20.32
CA LEU A 30 -10.85 12.83 -19.97
C LEU A 30 -9.53 12.95 -20.75
N GLY A 31 -9.26 12.05 -21.71
CA GLY A 31 -8.08 12.11 -22.58
C GLY A 31 -6.77 11.65 -21.94
N PHE A 32 -6.77 11.16 -20.69
CA PHE A 32 -5.57 10.63 -20.02
C PHE A 32 -5.11 9.29 -20.62
N VAL A 33 -6.03 8.50 -21.16
CA VAL A 33 -5.75 7.20 -21.80
C VAL A 33 -6.31 7.17 -23.21
N HIS A 34 -5.44 7.02 -24.20
CA HIS A 34 -5.80 6.87 -25.61
C HIS A 34 -5.31 5.54 -26.19
N ASP A 35 -4.35 4.87 -25.54
CA ASP A 35 -3.86 3.57 -25.97
C ASP A 35 -3.35 2.71 -24.77
N ARG A 36 -2.79 1.53 -25.09
CA ARG A 36 -2.22 0.64 -24.07
C ARG A 36 -0.97 1.22 -23.41
N ARG A 37 -0.19 2.06 -24.11
CA ARG A 37 1.05 2.68 -23.60
C ARG A 37 0.72 3.78 -22.60
N SER A 38 -0.25 4.65 -22.89
CA SER A 38 -0.73 5.69 -21.99
C SER A 38 -1.31 5.09 -20.71
N LEU A 39 -2.10 4.01 -20.81
CA LEU A 39 -2.60 3.29 -19.64
C LEU A 39 -1.44 2.69 -18.81
N ARG A 40 -0.48 2.05 -19.48
CA ARG A 40 0.68 1.47 -18.79
C ARG A 40 1.48 2.54 -18.06
N ARG A 41 1.66 3.73 -18.65
CA ARG A 41 2.36 4.86 -18.03
C ARG A 41 1.67 5.30 -16.73
N ILE A 42 0.34 5.43 -16.73
CA ILE A 42 -0.43 5.74 -15.51
C ILE A 42 -0.23 4.64 -14.47
N LYS A 43 -0.42 3.38 -14.85
CA LYS A 43 -0.23 2.24 -13.94
C LYS A 43 1.15 2.23 -13.32
N GLN A 44 2.20 2.53 -14.09
CA GLN A 44 3.58 2.56 -13.60
C GLN A 44 3.84 3.66 -12.55
N GLN A 45 3.05 4.72 -12.51
CA GLN A 45 3.16 5.79 -11.50
C GLN A 45 2.45 5.46 -10.17
N MET A 46 1.55 4.47 -10.16
CA MET A 46 0.75 4.11 -8.98
C MET A 46 1.51 3.23 -7.99
N ILE A 47 1.09 3.27 -6.73
CA ILE A 47 1.55 2.30 -5.71
C ILE A 47 1.13 0.89 -6.11
N ARG A 48 2.00 -0.10 -5.91
CA ARG A 48 1.78 -1.49 -6.32
C ARG A 48 0.83 -2.19 -5.36
N SER A 49 -0.43 -2.36 -5.76
CA SER A 49 -1.47 -2.96 -4.90
C SER A 49 -2.08 -4.26 -5.45
N HIS A 50 -1.59 -4.74 -6.60
CA HIS A 50 -2.10 -5.93 -7.27
C HIS A 50 -1.08 -6.51 -8.27
N SER A 51 -1.21 -7.79 -8.59
CA SER A 51 -0.29 -8.56 -9.44
C SER A 51 -0.07 -7.97 -10.83
N LYS A 52 -1.15 -7.51 -11.49
CA LYS A 52 -1.10 -6.86 -12.81
C LYS A 52 -0.51 -5.43 -12.78
N GLY A 53 -0.08 -4.95 -11.62
CA GLY A 53 0.60 -3.69 -11.43
C GLY A 53 2.11 -3.84 -11.28
N ILE A 54 2.61 -5.06 -11.12
CA ILE A 54 4.03 -5.35 -10.93
C ILE A 54 4.77 -5.36 -12.27
N TYR A 55 5.86 -4.60 -12.35
CA TYR A 55 6.73 -4.51 -13.52
C TYR A 55 8.16 -4.96 -13.18
N LYS A 56 8.92 -5.38 -14.19
CA LYS A 56 10.32 -5.82 -14.01
C LYS A 56 11.21 -4.70 -13.44
N SER A 57 10.90 -3.45 -13.76
CA SER A 57 11.65 -2.26 -13.34
C SER A 57 11.30 -1.74 -11.94
N ASP A 58 10.29 -2.32 -11.26
CA ASP A 58 9.93 -1.88 -9.91
C ASP A 58 11.03 -2.24 -8.91
N SER A 59 11.31 -1.32 -8.00
CA SER A 59 12.38 -1.43 -7.02
C SER A 59 12.04 -0.74 -5.69
N ASP A 60 10.77 -0.36 -5.47
CA ASP A 60 10.34 0.30 -4.24
C ASP A 60 10.54 -0.65 -3.05
N GLY A 61 10.39 -1.97 -3.26
CA GLY A 61 10.64 -2.98 -2.23
C GLY A 61 12.06 -2.95 -1.62
N ALA A 62 13.05 -2.40 -2.32
CA ALA A 62 14.39 -2.23 -1.78
C ALA A 62 14.44 -1.25 -0.59
N LEU A 63 13.50 -0.31 -0.51
CA LEU A 63 13.42 0.69 0.56
C LEU A 63 12.97 0.11 1.90
N VAL A 64 12.44 -1.12 1.90
CA VAL A 64 11.90 -1.80 3.09
C VAL A 64 12.51 -3.19 3.29
N ALA A 65 13.59 -3.50 2.58
CA ALA A 65 14.21 -4.83 2.57
C ALA A 65 14.79 -5.24 3.94
N ASP A 66 15.22 -4.26 4.73
CA ASP A 66 15.78 -4.42 6.08
C ASP A 66 14.72 -4.41 7.18
N ILE A 67 13.44 -4.21 6.84
CA ILE A 67 12.35 -4.06 7.80
C ILE A 67 11.79 -5.43 8.21
N PRO A 68 12.03 -5.91 9.45
CA PRO A 68 11.77 -7.30 9.80
C PRO A 68 10.30 -7.71 9.68
N TYR A 69 9.37 -6.85 10.09
CA TYR A 69 7.94 -7.17 10.09
C TYR A 69 7.32 -7.23 8.68
N ILE A 70 7.89 -6.52 7.70
CA ILE A 70 7.49 -6.67 6.28
C ILE A 70 8.10 -7.96 5.72
N LYS A 71 9.38 -8.21 6.03
CA LYS A 71 10.09 -9.40 5.61
C LYS A 71 9.41 -10.68 6.08
N VAL A 72 8.94 -10.74 7.32
CA VAL A 72 8.18 -11.89 7.87
C VAL A 72 6.95 -12.23 7.01
N ILE A 73 6.19 -11.22 6.60
CA ILE A 73 5.00 -11.42 5.75
C ILE A 73 5.39 -11.92 4.37
N ALA A 74 6.42 -11.32 3.77
CA ALA A 74 6.93 -11.73 2.46
C ALA A 74 7.49 -13.16 2.49
N ASP A 75 8.22 -13.53 3.55
CA ASP A 75 8.78 -14.87 3.75
C ASP A 75 7.69 -15.92 3.99
N GLU A 76 6.66 -15.61 4.77
CA GLU A 76 5.48 -16.50 4.91
C GLU A 76 4.83 -16.77 3.54
N LEU A 77 4.66 -15.73 2.72
CA LEU A 77 4.14 -15.88 1.37
C LEU A 77 5.08 -16.72 0.49
N ARG A 78 6.41 -16.52 0.59
CA ARG A 78 7.42 -17.32 -0.13
C ARG A 78 7.28 -18.81 0.22
N GLU A 79 7.09 -19.15 1.49
CA GLU A 79 6.85 -20.53 1.90
C GLU A 79 5.54 -21.08 1.33
N LYS A 80 4.45 -20.33 1.42
CA LYS A 80 3.14 -20.75 0.90
C LYS A 80 3.14 -20.97 -0.62
N ILE A 81 3.91 -20.21 -1.39
CA ILE A 81 3.96 -20.35 -2.85
C ILE A 81 4.83 -21.51 -3.33
N LYS A 82 5.69 -22.12 -2.50
CA LYS A 82 6.52 -23.28 -2.92
C LYS A 82 5.67 -24.42 -3.50
N THR A 83 4.46 -24.60 -2.98
CA THR A 83 3.49 -25.62 -3.42
C THR A 83 2.65 -25.18 -4.62
N LYS A 84 2.85 -23.96 -5.15
CA LYS A 84 2.03 -23.35 -6.21
C LYS A 84 2.85 -23.12 -7.47
N THR A 85 2.46 -23.78 -8.55
CA THR A 85 3.20 -23.69 -9.84
C THR A 85 2.57 -22.72 -10.84
N TYR A 86 1.32 -22.30 -10.65
CA TYR A 86 0.54 -21.49 -11.60
C TYR A 86 -0.05 -20.20 -10.98
N GLY A 87 -0.36 -19.24 -11.87
CA GLY A 87 -1.05 -18.00 -11.51
C GLY A 87 -0.15 -16.87 -11.00
N PHE A 88 -0.79 -15.76 -10.65
CA PHE A 88 -0.12 -14.56 -10.14
C PHE A 88 0.42 -14.71 -8.70
N ALA A 89 0.16 -15.85 -8.04
CA ALA A 89 0.56 -16.10 -6.66
C ALA A 89 2.06 -15.94 -6.41
N LYS A 90 2.91 -16.28 -7.39
CA LYS A 90 4.37 -16.10 -7.31
C LYS A 90 4.79 -14.64 -7.13
N LEU A 91 3.93 -13.69 -7.48
CA LEU A 91 4.20 -12.26 -7.32
C LEU A 91 3.79 -11.75 -5.93
N TYR A 92 3.02 -12.49 -5.14
CA TYR A 92 2.46 -11.97 -3.89
C TYR A 92 3.51 -11.51 -2.87
N PRO A 93 4.63 -12.23 -2.62
CA PRO A 93 5.70 -11.70 -1.78
C PRO A 93 6.21 -10.35 -2.28
N ARG A 94 6.45 -10.26 -3.60
CA ARG A 94 6.91 -9.03 -4.23
C ARG A 94 5.89 -7.90 -4.16
N ILE A 95 4.59 -8.19 -4.25
CA ILE A 95 3.56 -7.15 -4.09
C ILE A 95 3.61 -6.56 -2.68
N ILE A 96 3.78 -7.38 -1.64
CA ILE A 96 3.91 -6.88 -0.26
C ILE A 96 5.12 -5.94 -0.15
N GLU A 97 6.27 -6.35 -0.67
CA GLU A 97 7.50 -5.55 -0.63
C GLU A 97 7.35 -4.24 -1.40
N GLU A 98 6.90 -4.29 -2.64
CA GLU A 98 6.74 -3.09 -3.50
C GLU A 98 5.61 -2.18 -3.00
N TYR A 99 4.56 -2.73 -2.38
CA TYR A 99 3.48 -1.95 -1.78
C TYR A 99 4.01 -1.10 -0.62
N PHE A 100 4.64 -1.73 0.37
CA PHE A 100 5.14 -1.02 1.54
C PHE A 100 6.35 -0.15 1.22
N GLY A 101 7.18 -0.56 0.26
CA GLY A 101 8.21 0.30 -0.33
C GLY A 101 7.63 1.56 -0.97
N GLY A 102 6.55 1.42 -1.74
CA GLY A 102 5.87 2.55 -2.37
C GLY A 102 5.20 3.47 -1.35
N MET A 103 4.61 2.91 -0.29
CA MET A 103 4.07 3.67 0.84
C MET A 103 5.17 4.40 1.62
N TYR A 104 6.32 3.76 1.82
CA TYR A 104 7.45 4.40 2.49
C TYR A 104 8.02 5.56 1.66
N ARG A 105 8.18 5.37 0.35
CA ARG A 105 8.52 6.46 -0.59
C ARG A 105 7.49 7.59 -0.58
N HIS A 106 6.20 7.26 -0.50
CA HIS A 106 5.13 8.25 -0.37
C HIS A 106 5.24 9.07 0.93
N LEU A 107 5.47 8.42 2.07
CA LEU A 107 5.64 9.10 3.36
C LEU A 107 6.88 10.00 3.37
N LEU A 108 8.01 9.55 2.80
CA LEU A 108 9.22 10.36 2.64
C LEU A 108 8.96 11.62 1.81
N ALA A 109 8.17 11.50 0.72
CA ALA A 109 7.79 12.65 -0.09
C ALA A 109 6.84 13.59 0.67
N LEU A 110 5.85 13.05 1.39
CA LEU A 110 4.90 13.84 2.17
C LEU A 110 5.62 14.64 3.29
N SER A 111 6.57 14.01 3.97
CA SER A 111 7.37 14.62 5.04
C SER A 111 8.03 15.95 4.62
N ARG A 112 8.37 16.09 3.34
CA ARG A 112 9.03 17.30 2.79
C ARG A 112 8.09 18.48 2.58
N VAL A 113 6.79 18.23 2.47
CA VAL A 113 5.79 19.24 2.08
C VAL A 113 4.79 19.55 3.20
N ILE A 114 4.58 18.62 4.13
CA ILE A 114 3.78 18.86 5.33
C ILE A 114 4.59 19.71 6.31
N ARG A 115 3.93 20.67 6.97
CA ARG A 115 4.60 21.50 7.99
C ARG A 115 4.86 20.70 9.28
N PRO A 116 5.87 21.06 10.09
CA PRO A 116 5.98 20.58 11.46
C PRO A 116 4.67 20.82 12.24
N GLY A 117 4.20 19.82 12.99
CA GLY A 117 2.90 19.81 13.65
C GLY A 117 1.69 19.61 12.72
N GLY A 118 1.90 19.52 11.41
CA GLY A 118 0.86 19.13 10.45
C GLY A 118 0.49 17.66 10.61
N LYS A 119 -0.76 17.30 10.25
CA LYS A 119 -1.29 15.95 10.49
C LYS A 119 -1.66 15.22 9.20
N ALA A 120 -1.56 13.91 9.21
CA ALA A 120 -2.02 13.05 8.13
C ALA A 120 -2.91 11.92 8.67
N ALA A 121 -4.04 11.67 8.00
CA ALA A 121 -4.96 10.58 8.31
C ALA A 121 -5.06 9.64 7.11
N TYR A 122 -4.71 8.37 7.33
CA TYR A 122 -4.74 7.33 6.31
C TYR A 122 -5.82 6.31 6.63
N VAL A 123 -6.85 6.23 5.80
CA VAL A 123 -7.85 5.15 5.87
C VAL A 123 -7.29 3.94 5.15
N VAL A 124 -7.05 2.84 5.88
CA VAL A 124 -6.46 1.61 5.37
C VAL A 124 -7.12 0.38 5.98
N GLY A 125 -7.09 -0.75 5.29
CA GLY A 125 -7.64 -2.01 5.81
C GLY A 125 -6.57 -3.06 6.07
N GLU A 126 -6.73 -3.82 7.15
CA GLU A 126 -6.14 -5.15 7.29
C GLU A 126 -6.56 -6.02 6.10
N GLN A 127 -5.65 -6.88 5.62
CA GLN A 127 -5.91 -7.74 4.47
C GLN A 127 -5.45 -9.17 4.72
N ARG A 128 -6.14 -10.10 4.05
CA ARG A 128 -5.78 -11.54 3.93
C ARG A 128 -5.81 -12.01 2.48
N THR A 129 -5.80 -11.08 1.52
CA THR A 129 -6.01 -11.36 0.09
C THR A 129 -4.96 -12.31 -0.48
N TYR A 130 -3.70 -12.18 -0.06
CA TYR A 130 -2.61 -13.00 -0.57
C TYR A 130 -2.49 -14.28 0.25
N LEU A 131 -3.06 -15.38 -0.26
CA LEU A 131 -2.98 -16.73 0.35
C LEU A 131 -3.31 -16.77 1.85
N GLN A 132 -4.28 -15.93 2.28
CA GLN A 132 -4.72 -15.83 3.68
C GLN A 132 -3.63 -15.39 4.67
N THR A 133 -2.50 -14.87 4.16
CA THR A 133 -1.48 -14.25 4.99
C THR A 133 -1.99 -12.92 5.52
N PHE A 134 -2.05 -12.82 6.84
CA PHE A 134 -2.53 -11.62 7.51
C PHE A 134 -1.52 -10.48 7.33
N THR A 135 -2.02 -9.35 6.83
CA THR A 135 -1.23 -8.14 6.59
C THR A 135 -1.87 -6.99 7.39
N PRO A 136 -1.30 -6.61 8.55
CA PRO A 136 -1.78 -5.51 9.38
C PRO A 136 -1.33 -4.16 8.80
N THR A 137 -1.99 -3.73 7.72
CA THR A 137 -1.59 -2.56 6.92
C THR A 137 -1.45 -1.28 7.74
N GLY A 138 -2.40 -0.99 8.64
CA GLY A 138 -2.38 0.22 9.47
C GLY A 138 -1.17 0.25 10.40
N THR A 139 -0.96 -0.83 11.15
CA THR A 139 0.21 -1.00 12.04
C THR A 139 1.54 -0.87 11.29
N ILE A 140 1.65 -1.47 10.11
CA ILE A 140 2.87 -1.36 9.30
C ILE A 140 3.09 0.07 8.86
N LEU A 141 2.05 0.75 8.38
CA LEU A 141 2.15 2.14 7.93
C LEU A 141 2.54 3.09 9.06
N ALA A 142 1.97 2.92 10.25
CA ALA A 142 2.34 3.67 11.45
C ALA A 142 3.84 3.51 11.78
N ARG A 143 4.34 2.28 11.79
CA ARG A 143 5.76 1.99 12.04
C ARG A 143 6.69 2.54 10.97
N LEU A 144 6.27 2.55 9.70
CA LEU A 144 7.02 3.17 8.61
C LEU A 144 7.07 4.69 8.77
N ALA A 145 5.99 5.31 9.27
CA ALA A 145 5.93 6.75 9.49
C ALA A 145 6.83 7.21 10.66
N GLU A 146 6.97 6.39 11.70
CA GLU A 146 7.82 6.65 12.87
C GLU A 146 9.33 6.50 12.60
N ARG A 147 9.70 6.01 11.42
CA ARG A 147 11.10 5.93 11.01
C ARG A 147 11.75 7.32 11.08
N PRO A 148 12.97 7.45 11.64
CA PRO A 148 13.64 8.74 11.77
C PRO A 148 13.78 9.50 10.45
N GLU A 149 13.95 8.77 9.34
CA GLU A 149 14.09 9.34 8.00
C GLU A 149 12.78 9.92 7.44
N VAL A 150 11.64 9.45 7.96
CA VAL A 150 10.29 9.92 7.60
C VAL A 150 9.82 11.02 8.55
N GLY A 151 10.08 10.89 9.85
CA GLY A 151 9.92 11.96 10.82
C GLY A 151 8.46 12.32 11.12
N PHE A 152 7.59 11.32 11.28
CA PHE A 152 6.28 11.49 11.89
C PHE A 152 6.24 10.77 13.24
N ARG A 153 5.28 11.15 14.07
CA ARG A 153 4.82 10.39 15.24
C ARG A 153 3.44 9.83 14.92
N THR A 154 3.15 8.60 15.34
CA THR A 154 1.77 8.09 15.33
C THR A 154 1.03 8.66 16.52
N ASP A 155 -0.01 9.45 16.26
CA ASP A 155 -0.90 9.94 17.31
C ASP A 155 -1.92 8.86 17.69
N ASP A 156 -2.49 8.15 16.72
CA ASP A 156 -3.48 7.09 16.96
C ASP A 156 -3.62 6.10 15.77
N VAL A 157 -4.18 4.92 16.03
CA VAL A 157 -4.65 3.96 15.04
C VAL A 157 -6.07 3.54 15.41
N LEU A 158 -7.05 4.29 14.88
CA LEU A 158 -8.46 4.12 15.21
C LEU A 158 -9.10 3.02 14.36
N VAL A 159 -9.87 2.13 14.97
CA VAL A 159 -10.72 1.19 14.21
C VAL A 159 -11.93 1.95 13.67
N TRP A 160 -12.01 2.13 12.35
CA TRP A 160 -13.13 2.76 11.67
C TRP A 160 -14.35 1.83 11.60
N ARG A 161 -14.11 0.58 11.16
CA ARG A 161 -15.13 -0.47 11.15
C ARG A 161 -14.50 -1.85 11.11
N VAL A 162 -15.29 -2.85 11.50
CA VAL A 162 -14.96 -4.26 11.32
C VAL A 162 -15.82 -4.80 10.19
N ARG A 163 -15.21 -5.54 9.26
CA ARG A 163 -15.91 -6.18 8.14
C ARG A 163 -15.55 -7.67 8.06
N GLN A 164 -16.45 -8.46 7.50
CA GLN A 164 -16.14 -9.84 7.14
C GLN A 164 -15.20 -9.88 5.93
N GLY A 165 -14.16 -10.71 6.00
CA GLY A 165 -13.28 -10.96 4.87
C GLY A 165 -14.07 -11.61 3.73
N THR A 166 -14.01 -11.03 2.53
CA THR A 166 -14.73 -11.55 1.35
C THR A 166 -14.00 -12.71 0.66
N THR A 167 -12.87 -13.16 1.20
CA THR A 167 -12.02 -14.20 0.61
C THR A 167 -11.48 -15.13 1.68
N GLY A 168 -11.56 -16.45 1.45
CA GLY A 168 -10.96 -17.48 2.30
C GLY A 168 -11.73 -17.76 3.58
N SER A 169 -11.08 -17.68 4.75
CA SER A 169 -11.64 -18.11 6.06
C SER A 169 -12.88 -17.34 6.51
N GLY A 170 -13.16 -16.17 5.93
CA GLY A 170 -14.24 -15.29 6.36
C GLY A 170 -13.92 -14.52 7.65
N ASP A 171 -12.67 -14.61 8.13
CA ASP A 171 -12.23 -13.90 9.34
C ASP A 171 -12.56 -12.40 9.24
N THR A 172 -12.90 -11.82 10.39
CA THR A 172 -13.11 -10.38 10.47
C THR A 172 -11.78 -9.66 10.28
N ILE A 173 -11.84 -8.57 9.53
CA ILE A 173 -10.71 -7.68 9.26
C ILE A 173 -11.14 -6.25 9.59
N LYS A 174 -10.21 -5.47 10.12
CA LYS A 174 -10.44 -4.07 10.48
C LYS A 174 -10.13 -3.16 9.29
N GLU A 175 -10.95 -2.13 9.15
CA GLU A 175 -10.55 -0.89 8.47
C GLU A 175 -10.23 0.13 9.55
N GLU A 176 -9.10 0.80 9.40
CA GLU A 176 -8.44 1.61 10.40
C GLU A 176 -8.12 3.00 9.83
N ILE A 177 -7.98 3.98 10.72
CA ILE A 177 -7.50 5.32 10.41
C ILE A 177 -6.19 5.50 11.17
N VAL A 178 -5.07 5.53 10.44
CA VAL A 178 -3.75 5.84 11.00
C VAL A 178 -3.60 7.35 11.03
N ILE A 179 -3.46 7.92 12.23
CA ILE A 179 -3.29 9.35 12.46
C ILE A 179 -1.83 9.62 12.79
N LEU A 180 -1.21 10.48 11.99
CA LEU A 180 0.20 10.84 12.06
C LEU A 180 0.35 12.35 12.27
N GLU A 181 1.35 12.76 13.04
CA GLU A 181 1.75 14.16 13.21
C GLU A 181 3.22 14.32 12.78
N LYS A 182 3.51 15.32 11.95
CA LYS A 182 4.88 15.64 11.54
C LYS A 182 5.66 16.19 12.73
N VAL A 183 6.79 15.58 13.06
CA VAL A 183 7.74 16.05 14.07
C VAL A 183 8.75 17.00 13.44
#